data_AF-A0A453PXC2-F1
#
_entry.id   AF-A0A453PXC2-F1
#
_cell.length_a   1.000
_cell.length_b   1.000
_cell.length_c   1.000
_cell.angle_alpha   90.00
_cell.angle_beta   90.00
_cell.angle_gamma   90.00
#
_symmetry.space_group_name_H-M   'P 1'
#
loop_
_entity.id
_entity.type
_entity.pdbx_description
1 polymer ?
#
loop_
_entity_poly.entity_id
_entity_poly.type
_entity_poly.pdbx_seq_one_letter_code
_entity_poly.pdbx_strand_id
1 'polypeptide(L)'
;PSPSRRPSRSPLPLHLPQDSSPAAAAPTEASAPPLEDCLRLLRGERDEQKLAGLLIAANVCRAGDAAAVAQVYRAVGPRFLRRLLNTGLGKVEGGKEEEREAYLRLAVTVLAGLARAPEVAADAGVVSTVPIIAEVVSKSPDLTITEECFELLSLVAIASKDGTYKFCEPGVMDMLFSQISNFPDGSRCLELSTHLLQLLVHKLRADNMSVENLQGMASMVTSLAMLFGVLHTAVKFESLHMLATLLSQKESPLHDALRSMPSTIWKSHIRGGIIDVLQNRVVSSEKLQALLLAECMMSILGENWLSEDHKILDNKNAISVDKFVLLVLQSARVEVAVLLNELAFSKYESSKSSQTDDAIIQKQRNLAILFSLIERIIKMISDASSGEGEPSQTICEKTIMQVITGLNETISLVLDFLQDAKDHGQRKGDDLLAAVRIVGSYLAETPYACQEKTGHLLEFIFSIEGQDESSPFYSVRFMLPMLSQITTTADGCRTLVSFGGYKAVIDCLIKMTEENGMMIDDGSMFLACDTIINIMSNRKNYPIQMEPCFIRLLQALITWAVSVANPCDH
;
A
#
# COMPACT_ATOMS: atom_id res chain seq x y z
N PRO A 1 34.33 -21.48 45.82
CA PRO A 1 35.33 -20.48 46.27
C PRO A 1 34.67 -19.11 46.52
N SER A 2 34.21 -18.90 47.76
CA SER A 2 33.96 -17.57 48.36
C SER A 2 35.33 -16.95 48.76
N PRO A 3 35.48 -15.63 49.04
CA PRO A 3 34.79 -14.92 50.14
C PRO A 3 34.42 -13.43 49.86
N SER A 4 33.23 -12.95 50.24
CA SER A 4 32.87 -12.22 51.48
C SER A 4 33.50 -10.82 51.70
N ARG A 5 32.65 -9.78 51.87
CA ARG A 5 32.71 -8.85 53.02
C ARG A 5 31.47 -7.94 53.11
N ARG A 6 30.67 -8.16 54.16
CA ARG A 6 29.88 -7.14 54.90
C ARG A 6 30.65 -6.81 56.19
N PRO A 7 30.30 -5.70 56.86
CA PRO A 7 29.79 -5.76 58.25
C PRO A 7 28.51 -4.89 58.39
N SER A 8 27.38 -5.23 59.06
CA SER A 8 27.05 -5.56 60.47
C SER A 8 27.39 -4.44 61.48
N ARG A 9 26.58 -3.97 62.45
CA ARG A 9 25.14 -4.03 62.81
C ARG A 9 24.95 -3.18 64.10
N SER A 10 23.87 -2.36 64.22
CA SER A 10 23.04 -2.03 65.44
C SER A 10 23.62 -1.22 66.66
N PRO A 11 22.84 -0.75 67.69
CA PRO A 11 21.47 -0.15 67.79
C PRO A 11 21.22 0.98 68.89
N LEU A 12 20.06 1.69 68.81
CA LEU A 12 19.19 2.32 69.90
C LEU A 12 19.67 3.55 70.74
N PRO A 13 18.83 4.34 71.49
CA PRO A 13 17.35 4.59 71.48
C PRO A 13 16.85 6.08 71.72
N LEU A 14 15.52 6.29 71.56
CA LEU A 14 14.54 7.16 72.30
C LEU A 14 14.80 8.65 72.62
N HIS A 15 13.95 9.56 72.11
CA HIS A 15 12.98 10.33 72.93
C HIS A 15 12.00 11.20 72.09
N LEU A 16 10.73 11.21 72.54
CA LEU A 16 9.61 12.07 72.11
C LEU A 16 9.84 13.54 72.54
N PRO A 17 9.13 14.50 71.93
CA PRO A 17 7.87 14.94 72.55
C PRO A 17 6.68 14.99 71.57
N GLN A 18 5.52 14.64 72.11
CA GLN A 18 4.21 15.07 71.62
C GLN A 18 4.10 16.58 71.77
N ASP A 19 3.57 17.27 70.76
CA ASP A 19 2.64 18.36 71.01
C ASP A 19 1.69 18.56 69.80
N SER A 20 0.41 18.37 70.12
CA SER A 20 -0.80 18.99 69.56
C SER A 20 -0.88 19.34 68.07
N SER A 21 -1.77 18.63 67.37
CA SER A 21 -2.46 19.08 66.16
C SER A 21 -3.08 20.48 66.32
N PRO A 22 -3.29 21.18 65.20
CA PRO A 22 -4.66 21.35 64.74
C PRO A 22 -4.90 20.58 63.45
N ALA A 23 -6.11 20.04 63.35
CA ALA A 23 -6.61 19.21 62.27
C ALA A 23 -6.27 19.77 60.89
N ALA A 24 -5.65 18.91 60.07
CA ALA A 24 -5.60 19.08 58.63
C ALA A 24 -7.03 19.23 58.12
N ALA A 25 -7.35 20.41 57.60
CA ALA A 25 -8.53 20.60 56.78
C ALA A 25 -8.41 19.61 55.61
N ALA A 26 -9.35 18.68 55.53
CA ALA A 26 -9.58 17.87 54.36
C ALA A 26 -9.67 18.79 53.13
N PRO A 27 -9.15 18.38 51.96
CA PRO A 27 -9.44 19.11 50.74
C PRO A 27 -10.95 19.02 50.54
N THR A 28 -11.64 20.13 50.78
CA THR A 28 -13.02 20.35 50.33
C THR A 28 -13.08 19.95 48.86
N GLU A 29 -13.81 18.88 48.56
CA GLU A 29 -14.39 18.68 47.24
C GLU A 29 -15.18 19.94 46.92
N ALA A 30 -14.56 20.84 46.14
CA ALA A 30 -15.27 21.97 45.57
C ALA A 30 -16.32 21.36 44.63
N SER A 31 -17.58 21.33 45.08
CA SER A 31 -18.69 20.91 44.23
C SER A 31 -18.60 21.72 42.93
N ALA A 32 -18.51 21.03 41.79
CA ALA A 32 -18.54 21.68 40.49
C ALA A 32 -19.67 22.72 40.46
N PRO A 33 -19.46 23.93 39.91
CA PRO A 33 -20.55 24.91 39.78
C PRO A 33 -21.75 24.26 39.10
N PRO A 34 -23.00 24.56 39.53
CA PRO A 34 -24.18 23.99 38.91
C PRO A 34 -24.12 24.20 37.39
N LEU A 35 -24.37 23.16 36.60
CA LEU A 35 -24.41 23.23 35.14
C LEU A 35 -25.22 24.46 34.66
N GLU A 36 -26.29 24.79 35.36
CA GLU A 36 -27.15 25.94 35.10
C GLU A 36 -26.43 27.30 35.17
N ASP A 37 -25.50 27.49 36.11
CA ASP A 37 -24.71 28.72 36.20
C ASP A 37 -23.72 28.84 35.03
N CYS A 38 -23.13 27.72 34.60
CA CYS A 38 -22.30 27.67 33.40
C CYS A 38 -23.11 28.05 32.16
N LEU A 39 -24.29 27.45 31.98
CA LEU A 39 -25.18 27.74 30.85
C LEU A 39 -25.63 29.20 30.82
N ARG A 40 -25.94 29.78 31.99
CA ARG A 40 -26.31 31.20 32.11
C ARG A 40 -25.19 32.14 31.66
N LEU A 41 -23.95 31.86 32.04
CA LEU A 41 -22.79 32.66 31.64
C LEU A 41 -22.51 32.55 30.13
N LEU A 42 -22.61 31.33 29.59
CA LEU A 42 -22.37 31.05 28.16
C LEU A 42 -23.42 31.69 27.23
N ARG A 43 -24.66 31.80 27.70
CA ARG A 43 -25.75 32.51 26.99
C ARG A 43 -25.67 34.03 27.13
N GLY A 44 -24.74 34.57 27.92
CA GLY A 44 -24.55 36.01 28.08
C GLY A 44 -24.16 36.70 26.78
N GLU A 45 -24.47 37.99 26.64
CA GLU A 45 -24.18 38.76 25.42
C GLU A 45 -22.72 39.21 25.31
N ARG A 46 -22.03 39.37 26.45
CA ARG A 46 -20.66 39.86 26.52
C ARG A 46 -19.64 38.73 26.40
N ASP A 47 -18.57 38.97 25.65
CA ASP A 47 -17.49 37.99 25.46
C ASP A 47 -16.81 37.65 26.79
N GLU A 48 -16.69 38.59 27.76
CA GLU A 48 -16.14 38.27 29.09
C GLU A 48 -16.99 37.25 29.87
N GLN A 49 -18.32 37.33 29.74
CA GLN A 49 -19.24 36.38 30.38
C GLN A 49 -19.11 35.00 29.77
N LYS A 50 -18.98 34.93 28.44
CA LYS A 50 -18.77 33.68 27.71
C LYS A 50 -17.42 33.06 28.05
N LEU A 51 -16.35 33.85 28.13
CA LEU A 51 -15.02 33.38 28.53
C LEU A 51 -15.03 32.81 29.96
N ALA A 52 -15.66 33.49 30.91
CA ALA A 52 -15.83 32.97 32.27
C ALA A 52 -16.64 31.66 32.28
N GLY A 53 -17.69 31.57 31.46
CA GLY A 53 -18.47 30.34 31.27
C GLY A 53 -17.65 29.19 30.67
N LEU A 54 -16.76 29.46 29.71
CA LEU A 54 -15.89 28.45 29.08
C LEU A 54 -14.88 27.83 30.07
N LEU A 55 -14.34 28.63 31.00
CA LEU A 55 -13.46 28.12 32.05
C LEU A 55 -14.18 27.11 32.96
N ILE A 56 -15.48 27.33 33.21
CA ILE A 56 -16.32 26.38 33.96
C ILE A 56 -16.68 25.17 33.08
N ALA A 57 -16.95 25.39 31.79
CA ALA A 57 -17.27 24.34 30.83
C ALA A 57 -16.16 23.26 30.75
N ALA A 58 -14.88 23.66 30.84
CA ALA A 58 -13.76 22.71 30.89
C ALA A 58 -13.89 21.70 32.05
N ASN A 59 -14.48 22.08 33.19
CA ASN A 59 -14.76 21.17 34.30
C ASN A 59 -15.92 20.21 33.98
N VAL A 60 -16.96 20.71 33.31
CA VAL A 60 -18.11 19.89 32.87
C VAL A 60 -17.66 18.83 31.87
N CYS A 61 -16.80 19.19 30.91
CA CYS A 61 -16.23 18.24 29.95
C CYS A 61 -15.39 17.14 30.64
N ARG A 62 -14.70 17.46 31.74
CA ARG A 62 -13.94 16.47 32.52
C ARG A 62 -14.82 15.48 33.28
N ALA A 63 -16.05 15.87 33.64
CA ALA A 63 -16.99 14.99 34.33
C ALA A 63 -17.61 13.90 33.43
N GLY A 64 -17.53 14.06 32.10
CA GLY A 64 -17.86 13.01 31.13
C GLY A 64 -19.35 12.80 30.82
N ASP A 65 -20.26 13.65 31.32
CA ASP A 65 -21.67 13.59 30.95
C ASP A 65 -21.90 14.17 29.55
N ALA A 66 -22.12 13.29 28.57
CA ALA A 66 -22.34 13.65 27.17
C ALA A 66 -23.55 14.58 26.96
N ALA A 67 -24.62 14.43 27.75
CA ALA A 67 -25.82 15.25 27.63
C ALA A 67 -25.55 16.68 28.14
N ALA A 68 -24.84 16.81 29.26
CA ALA A 68 -24.41 18.11 29.78
C ALA A 68 -23.44 18.82 28.81
N VAL A 69 -22.47 18.09 28.26
CA VAL A 69 -21.50 18.59 27.27
C VAL A 69 -22.21 19.16 26.04
N ALA A 70 -23.22 18.45 25.53
CA ALA A 70 -24.02 18.92 24.41
C ALA A 70 -24.82 20.20 24.71
N GLN A 71 -25.37 20.32 25.93
CA GLN A 71 -26.06 21.54 26.35
C GLN A 71 -25.10 22.74 26.43
N VAL A 72 -23.89 22.52 26.95
CA VAL A 72 -22.82 23.51 26.98
C VAL A 72 -22.47 23.94 25.55
N TYR A 73 -22.23 23.02 24.63
CA TYR A 73 -21.92 23.34 23.23
C TYR A 73 -23.02 24.22 22.58
N ARG A 74 -24.30 23.84 22.76
CA ARG A 74 -25.44 24.63 22.26
C ARG A 74 -25.50 26.03 22.87
N ALA A 75 -25.15 26.17 24.15
CA ALA A 75 -25.14 27.46 24.85
C ALA A 75 -24.00 28.39 24.38
N VAL A 76 -22.81 27.86 24.12
CA VAL A 76 -21.67 28.63 23.58
C VAL A 76 -21.95 29.09 22.15
N GLY A 77 -22.39 28.15 21.32
CA GLY A 77 -22.58 28.33 19.88
C GLY A 77 -21.27 28.26 19.06
N PRO A 78 -21.27 27.59 17.90
CA PRO A 78 -20.05 27.35 17.10
C PRO A 78 -19.35 28.62 16.60
N ARG A 79 -20.12 29.70 16.37
CA ARG A 79 -19.58 30.97 15.89
C ARG A 79 -18.63 31.62 16.90
N PHE A 80 -18.91 31.48 18.20
CA PHE A 80 -18.07 32.05 19.25
C PHE A 80 -16.73 31.31 19.34
N LEU A 81 -16.75 29.98 19.34
CA LEU A 81 -15.54 29.16 19.35
C LEU A 81 -14.66 29.41 18.12
N ARG A 82 -15.27 29.53 16.93
CA ARG A 82 -14.53 29.88 15.71
C ARG A 82 -13.90 31.27 15.76
N ARG A 83 -14.61 32.27 16.32
CA ARG A 83 -14.03 33.62 16.55
C ARG A 83 -12.84 33.54 17.50
N LEU A 84 -12.97 32.78 18.59
CA LEU A 84 -11.91 32.62 19.59
C LEU A 84 -10.65 31.98 18.99
N LEU A 85 -10.79 30.91 18.18
CA LEU A 85 -9.68 30.30 17.43
C LEU A 85 -9.00 31.31 16.49
N ASN A 86 -9.78 32.09 15.72
CA ASN A 86 -9.24 33.07 14.79
C ASN A 86 -8.51 34.23 15.50
N THR A 87 -9.02 34.67 16.66
CA THR A 87 -8.33 35.65 17.51
C THR A 87 -7.00 35.09 18.01
N GLY A 88 -7.00 33.82 18.47
CA GLY A 88 -5.77 33.15 18.90
C GLY A 88 -4.72 33.02 17.80
N LEU A 89 -5.14 32.73 16.56
CA LEU A 89 -4.27 32.71 15.37
C LEU A 89 -3.83 34.09 14.87
N GLY A 90 -4.26 35.19 15.52
CA GLY A 90 -3.93 36.55 15.11
C GLY A 90 -4.58 36.99 13.80
N LYS A 91 -5.62 36.30 13.33
CA LYS A 91 -6.41 36.68 12.14
C LYS A 91 -7.35 37.86 12.39
N VAL A 92 -7.50 38.26 13.66
CA VAL A 92 -8.28 39.41 14.10
C VAL A 92 -7.33 40.42 14.74
N GLU A 93 -7.49 41.71 14.42
CA GLU A 93 -6.68 42.78 15.00
C GLU A 93 -6.95 42.95 16.50
N GLY A 94 -5.89 43.18 17.29
CA GLY A 94 -5.96 43.42 18.74
C GLY A 94 -5.38 42.29 19.61
N GLY A 95 -4.98 42.64 20.84
CA GLY A 95 -4.41 41.74 21.85
C GLY A 95 -2.90 41.57 21.76
N LYS A 96 -2.25 41.39 22.93
CA LYS A 96 -0.83 40.99 23.01
C LYS A 96 -0.70 39.52 22.59
N GLU A 97 0.49 39.13 22.13
CA GLU A 97 0.78 37.74 21.72
C GLU A 97 0.44 36.72 22.82
N GLU A 98 0.79 37.02 24.07
CA GLU A 98 0.48 36.18 25.24
C GLU A 98 -1.04 35.98 25.45
N GLU A 99 -1.85 37.02 25.22
CA GLU A 99 -3.31 36.95 25.36
C GLU A 99 -3.93 36.12 24.23
N ARG A 100 -3.39 36.26 23.01
CA ARG A 100 -3.82 35.45 21.86
C ARG A 100 -3.53 33.97 22.09
N GLU A 101 -2.35 33.63 22.60
CA GLU A 101 -1.99 32.26 22.92
C GLU A 101 -2.91 31.67 24.01
N ALA A 102 -3.23 32.44 25.04
CA ALA A 102 -4.18 32.01 26.08
C ALA A 102 -5.58 31.73 25.52
N TYR A 103 -6.07 32.58 24.59
CA TYR A 103 -7.34 32.34 23.91
C TYR A 103 -7.30 31.13 23.00
N LEU A 104 -6.19 30.91 22.29
CA LEU A 104 -6.01 29.74 21.44
C LEU A 104 -6.05 28.46 22.24
N ARG A 105 -5.26 28.37 23.31
CA ARG A 105 -5.23 27.21 24.22
C ARG A 105 -6.61 26.95 24.79
N LEU A 106 -7.28 27.98 25.33
CA LEU A 106 -8.64 27.82 25.87
C LEU A 106 -9.63 27.30 24.80
N ALA A 107 -9.56 27.83 23.58
CA ALA A 107 -10.45 27.41 22.50
C ALA A 107 -10.22 25.94 22.12
N VAL A 108 -8.96 25.52 21.95
CA VAL A 108 -8.60 24.13 21.60
C VAL A 108 -9.00 23.18 22.72
N THR A 109 -8.63 23.46 23.97
CA THR A 109 -8.94 22.60 25.12
C THR A 109 -10.45 22.42 25.30
N VAL A 110 -11.23 23.50 25.19
CA VAL A 110 -12.68 23.41 25.33
C VAL A 110 -13.28 22.69 24.13
N LEU A 111 -12.85 22.96 22.89
CA LEU A 111 -13.33 22.24 21.71
C LEU A 111 -13.03 20.75 21.78
N ALA A 112 -11.79 20.36 22.13
CA ALA A 112 -11.40 18.97 22.32
C ALA A 112 -12.25 18.29 23.40
N GLY A 113 -12.46 18.97 24.53
CA GLY A 113 -13.33 18.48 25.61
C GLY A 113 -14.78 18.30 25.19
N LEU A 114 -15.34 19.26 24.43
CA LEU A 114 -16.71 19.20 23.92
C LEU A 114 -16.89 18.11 22.86
N ALA A 115 -15.90 17.93 21.98
CA ALA A 115 -15.91 16.91 20.93
C ALA A 115 -15.84 15.46 21.46
N ARG A 116 -15.55 15.25 22.76
CA ARG A 116 -15.65 13.92 23.37
C ARG A 116 -17.08 13.39 23.36
N ALA A 117 -18.09 14.27 23.27
CA ALA A 117 -19.46 13.87 22.96
C ALA A 117 -19.61 13.68 21.43
N PRO A 118 -19.91 12.47 20.93
CA PRO A 118 -19.95 12.20 19.49
C PRO A 118 -20.93 13.09 18.71
N GLU A 119 -22.07 13.47 19.32
CA GLU A 119 -23.03 14.38 18.67
C GLU A 119 -22.44 15.78 18.42
N VAL A 120 -21.54 16.23 19.29
CA VAL A 120 -20.87 17.53 19.17
C VAL A 120 -19.74 17.44 18.15
N ALA A 121 -18.94 16.38 18.18
CA ALA A 121 -17.89 16.16 17.18
C ALA A 121 -18.44 16.03 15.75
N ALA A 122 -19.67 15.51 15.61
CA ALA A 122 -20.35 15.40 14.32
C ALA A 122 -21.04 16.70 13.86
N ASP A 123 -21.16 17.72 14.72
CA ASP A 123 -21.81 18.97 14.37
C ASP A 123 -21.04 19.73 13.28
N ALA A 124 -21.77 20.28 12.31
CA ALA A 124 -21.20 21.01 11.18
C ALA A 124 -20.29 22.18 11.61
N GLY A 125 -20.60 22.83 12.73
CA GLY A 125 -19.78 23.87 13.33
C GLY A 125 -18.41 23.37 13.76
N VAL A 126 -18.32 22.20 14.41
CA VAL A 126 -17.05 21.59 14.83
C VAL A 126 -16.29 21.03 13.63
N VAL A 127 -16.98 20.31 12.73
CA VAL A 127 -16.41 19.81 11.47
C VAL A 127 -15.75 20.95 10.66
N SER A 128 -16.39 22.13 10.62
CA SER A 128 -15.84 23.30 9.90
C SER A 128 -14.56 23.89 10.52
N THR A 129 -14.17 23.47 11.73
CA THR A 129 -12.92 23.90 12.36
C THR A 129 -11.70 23.06 11.96
N VAL A 130 -11.88 21.91 11.31
CA VAL A 130 -10.77 21.02 10.92
C VAL A 130 -9.62 21.76 10.21
N PRO A 131 -9.86 22.60 9.17
CA PRO A 131 -8.76 23.35 8.54
C PRO A 131 -8.10 24.37 9.47
N ILE A 132 -8.86 24.96 10.41
CA ILE A 132 -8.33 25.93 11.37
C ILE A 132 -7.41 25.22 12.37
N ILE A 133 -7.83 24.05 12.87
CA ILE A 133 -7.03 23.24 13.79
C ILE A 133 -5.77 22.71 13.10
N ALA A 134 -5.85 22.32 11.82
CA ALA A 134 -4.68 21.96 11.02
C ALA A 134 -3.64 23.11 10.93
N GLU A 135 -4.12 24.35 10.76
CA GLU A 135 -3.26 25.53 10.77
C GLU A 135 -2.63 25.78 12.15
N VAL A 136 -3.36 25.52 13.25
CA VAL A 136 -2.82 25.58 14.62
C VAL A 136 -1.68 24.58 14.79
N VAL A 137 -1.89 23.32 14.41
CA VAL A 137 -0.86 22.27 14.45
C VAL A 137 0.37 22.69 13.64
N SER A 138 0.17 23.28 12.47
CA SER A 138 1.29 23.71 11.59
C SER A 138 2.15 24.83 12.19
N LYS A 139 1.62 25.63 13.11
CA LYS A 139 2.28 26.83 13.65
C LYS A 139 2.68 26.71 15.12
N SER A 140 2.06 25.82 15.89
CA SER A 140 2.27 25.75 17.33
C SER A 140 3.57 25.00 17.66
N PRO A 141 4.49 25.60 18.42
CA PRO A 141 5.63 24.89 19.01
C PRO A 141 5.24 24.11 20.28
N ASP A 142 4.01 24.30 20.80
CA ASP A 142 3.54 23.67 22.02
C ASP A 142 2.97 22.28 21.74
N LEU A 143 3.70 21.26 22.20
CA LEU A 143 3.29 19.87 22.04
C LEU A 143 1.98 19.56 22.78
N THR A 144 1.68 20.22 23.91
CA THR A 144 0.44 19.95 24.66
C THR A 144 -0.80 20.40 23.91
N ILE A 145 -0.74 21.57 23.28
CA ILE A 145 -1.82 22.06 22.40
C ILE A 145 -1.94 21.19 21.16
N THR A 146 -0.80 20.75 20.61
CA THR A 146 -0.74 19.85 19.45
C THR A 146 -1.38 18.50 19.73
N GLU A 147 -1.16 17.91 20.92
CA GLU A 147 -1.83 16.70 21.38
C GLU A 147 -3.35 16.87 21.41
N GLU A 148 -3.85 17.95 22.03
CA GLU A 148 -5.29 18.24 22.08
C GLU A 148 -5.89 18.47 20.68
N CYS A 149 -5.12 19.06 19.76
CA CYS A 149 -5.53 19.21 18.37
C CYS A 149 -5.69 17.86 17.68
N PHE A 150 -4.74 16.93 17.82
CA PHE A 150 -4.87 15.60 17.23
C PHE A 150 -5.98 14.78 17.86
N GLU A 151 -6.21 14.90 19.17
CA GLU A 151 -7.38 14.30 19.82
C GLU A 151 -8.68 14.82 19.20
N LEU A 152 -8.84 16.14 19.09
CA LEU A 152 -10.00 16.77 18.47
C LEU A 152 -10.21 16.31 17.02
N LEU A 153 -9.15 16.32 16.21
CA LEU A 153 -9.17 15.89 14.82
C LEU A 153 -9.59 14.42 14.69
N SER A 154 -9.08 13.55 15.57
CA SER A 154 -9.45 12.13 15.62
C SER A 154 -10.91 11.94 16.01
N LEU A 155 -11.40 12.67 17.01
CA LEU A 155 -12.82 12.63 17.42
C LEU A 155 -13.76 13.05 16.28
N VAL A 156 -13.41 14.09 15.54
CA VAL A 156 -14.17 14.53 14.35
C VAL A 156 -14.14 13.47 13.25
N ALA A 157 -12.97 12.90 12.94
CA ALA A 157 -12.84 11.83 11.95
C ALA A 157 -13.64 10.58 12.35
N ILE A 158 -13.70 10.25 13.65
CA ILE A 158 -14.49 9.13 14.17
C ILE A 158 -15.99 9.39 14.01
N ALA A 159 -16.46 10.57 14.44
CA ALA A 159 -17.89 10.88 14.56
C ALA A 159 -18.56 11.30 13.24
N SER A 160 -17.80 11.85 12.27
CA SER A 160 -18.38 12.45 11.06
C SER A 160 -17.72 11.96 9.77
N LYS A 161 -18.54 11.50 8.82
CA LYS A 161 -18.10 11.20 7.46
C LYS A 161 -17.61 12.47 6.77
N ASP A 162 -18.40 13.55 6.81
CA ASP A 162 -18.02 14.85 6.25
C ASP A 162 -16.75 15.40 6.90
N GLY A 163 -16.61 15.20 8.22
CA GLY A 163 -15.39 15.52 8.97
C GLY A 163 -14.16 14.77 8.47
N THR A 164 -14.31 13.52 8.07
CA THR A 164 -13.21 12.74 7.45
C THR A 164 -12.81 13.35 6.10
N TYR A 165 -13.78 13.75 5.27
CA TYR A 165 -13.50 14.37 3.96
C TYR A 165 -12.91 15.78 4.07
N LYS A 166 -13.08 16.49 5.20
CA LYS A 166 -12.40 17.78 5.44
C LYS A 166 -10.88 17.67 5.45
N PHE A 167 -10.32 16.51 5.76
CA PHE A 167 -8.88 16.28 5.67
C PHE A 167 -8.39 16.30 4.23
N CYS A 168 -9.24 15.96 3.26
CA CYS A 168 -8.88 16.02 1.85
C CYS A 168 -8.87 17.45 1.27
N GLU A 169 -9.34 18.46 2.01
CA GLU A 169 -9.29 19.84 1.54
C GLU A 169 -7.82 20.30 1.38
N PRO A 170 -7.52 21.14 0.36
CA PRO A 170 -6.16 21.61 0.11
C PRO A 170 -5.52 22.24 1.33
N GLY A 171 -4.27 21.85 1.64
CA GLY A 171 -3.50 22.42 2.76
C GLY A 171 -3.80 21.78 4.12
N VAL A 172 -4.86 20.96 4.25
CA VAL A 172 -5.18 20.33 5.53
C VAL A 172 -4.13 19.25 5.82
N MET A 173 -4.05 18.15 5.07
CA MET A 173 -3.07 17.07 5.34
C MET A 173 -1.59 17.49 5.32
N ASP A 174 -1.26 18.62 4.69
CA ASP A 174 0.11 19.14 4.68
C ASP A 174 0.60 19.49 6.09
N MET A 175 -0.31 19.70 7.06
CA MET A 175 0.04 19.94 8.46
C MET A 175 0.87 18.78 9.03
N LEU A 176 0.51 17.54 8.71
CA LEU A 176 1.20 16.34 9.20
C LEU A 176 2.62 16.29 8.62
N PHE A 177 2.75 16.46 7.31
CA PHE A 177 4.06 16.50 6.65
C PHE A 177 4.98 17.57 7.25
N SER A 178 4.44 18.74 7.57
CA SER A 178 5.23 19.86 8.14
C SER A 178 5.72 19.62 9.57
N GLN A 179 5.00 18.82 10.36
CA GLN A 179 5.25 18.67 11.80
C GLN A 179 5.85 17.32 12.20
N ILE A 180 5.62 16.26 11.42
CA ILE A 180 6.07 14.90 11.78
C ILE A 180 7.57 14.85 12.10
N SER A 181 8.41 15.52 11.32
CA SER A 181 9.87 15.58 11.54
C SER A 181 10.27 16.33 12.82
N ASN A 182 9.38 17.14 13.39
CA ASN A 182 9.64 17.90 14.62
C ASN A 182 9.23 17.13 15.89
N PHE A 183 8.44 16.06 15.75
CA PHE A 183 8.00 15.28 16.89
C PHE A 183 9.14 14.41 17.41
N PRO A 184 9.44 14.45 18.72
CA PRO A 184 10.40 13.52 19.30
C PRO A 184 9.96 12.07 19.09
N ASP A 185 10.93 11.18 18.88
CA ASP A 185 10.67 9.74 18.77
C ASP A 185 9.94 9.22 20.02
N GLY A 186 8.83 8.51 19.80
CA GLY A 186 7.99 7.98 20.89
C GLY A 186 7.15 9.03 21.63
N SER A 187 7.04 10.25 21.11
CA SER A 187 6.15 11.27 21.67
C SER A 187 4.67 10.94 21.45
N ARG A 188 3.81 11.44 22.34
CA ARG A 188 2.36 11.29 22.23
C ARG A 188 1.79 11.95 20.97
N CYS A 189 2.35 13.07 20.51
CA CYS A 189 2.01 13.68 19.23
C CYS A 189 2.21 12.72 18.05
N LEU A 190 3.32 11.97 18.03
CA LEU A 190 3.60 11.01 16.97
C LEU A 190 2.61 9.83 17.00
N GLU A 191 2.27 9.33 18.19
CA GLU A 191 1.24 8.29 18.35
C GLU A 191 -0.14 8.77 17.86
N LEU A 192 -0.57 9.95 18.29
CA LEU A 192 -1.89 10.50 17.94
C LEU A 192 -2.00 10.83 16.46
N SER A 193 -0.94 11.39 15.86
CA SER A 193 -0.90 11.66 14.41
C SER A 193 -0.90 10.38 13.57
N THR A 194 -0.16 9.35 14.00
CA THR A 194 -0.18 8.03 13.34
C THR A 194 -1.55 7.37 13.46
N HIS A 195 -2.20 7.47 14.64
CA HIS A 195 -3.55 6.98 14.84
C HIS A 195 -4.58 7.70 13.95
N LEU A 196 -4.48 9.03 13.84
CA LEU A 196 -5.32 9.81 12.92
C LEU A 196 -5.13 9.36 11.47
N LEU A 197 -3.88 9.21 11.01
CA LEU A 197 -3.58 8.70 9.67
C LEU A 197 -4.22 7.33 9.44
N GLN A 198 -4.08 6.41 10.40
CA GLN A 198 -4.69 5.09 10.33
C GLN A 198 -6.21 5.19 10.19
N LEU A 199 -6.89 6.01 11.00
CA LEU A 199 -8.34 6.23 10.90
C LEU A 199 -8.75 6.75 9.51
N LEU A 200 -8.00 7.71 8.97
CA LEU A 200 -8.27 8.30 7.65
C LEU A 200 -8.10 7.28 6.53
N VAL A 201 -7.04 6.47 6.55
CA VAL A 201 -6.78 5.40 5.57
C VAL A 201 -7.95 4.40 5.51
N HIS A 202 -8.52 4.03 6.66
CA HIS A 202 -9.63 3.07 6.70
C HIS A 202 -10.97 3.66 6.26
N LYS A 203 -11.16 4.98 6.37
CA LYS A 203 -12.44 5.64 6.10
C LYS A 203 -12.53 6.29 4.73
N LEU A 204 -11.41 6.77 4.18
CA LEU A 204 -11.38 7.45 2.89
C LEU A 204 -11.37 6.44 1.73
N ARG A 205 -12.12 6.76 0.67
CA ARG A 205 -12.15 5.98 -0.58
C ARG A 205 -11.98 6.92 -1.77
N ALA A 206 -11.01 6.61 -2.64
CA ALA A 206 -10.62 7.47 -3.75
C ALA A 206 -11.66 7.52 -4.89
N ASP A 207 -12.43 6.44 -5.10
CA ASP A 207 -13.26 6.21 -6.30
C ASP A 207 -14.28 7.32 -6.61
N ASN A 208 -14.72 8.08 -5.60
CA ASN A 208 -15.77 9.10 -5.74
C ASN A 208 -15.29 10.52 -5.35
N MET A 209 -13.97 10.75 -5.28
CA MET A 209 -13.43 12.05 -4.87
C MET A 209 -13.26 13.02 -6.04
N SER A 210 -13.39 14.32 -5.75
CA SER A 210 -12.96 15.38 -6.67
C SER A 210 -11.43 15.41 -6.80
N VAL A 211 -10.92 16.00 -7.87
CA VAL A 211 -9.47 16.16 -8.11
C VAL A 211 -8.76 16.85 -6.93
N GLU A 212 -9.38 17.90 -6.38
CA GLU A 212 -8.84 18.63 -5.21
C GLU A 212 -8.74 17.74 -3.97
N ASN A 213 -9.75 16.89 -3.73
CA ASN A 213 -9.74 15.97 -2.60
C ASN A 213 -8.74 14.82 -2.78
N LEU A 214 -8.52 14.36 -4.02
CA LEU A 214 -7.47 13.40 -4.35
C LEU A 214 -6.07 13.96 -4.06
N GLN A 215 -5.87 15.27 -4.25
CA GLN A 215 -4.63 15.93 -3.88
C GLN A 215 -4.37 15.85 -2.36
N GLY A 216 -5.41 16.01 -1.53
CA GLY A 216 -5.30 15.82 -0.09
C GLY A 216 -4.94 14.37 0.30
N MET A 217 -5.48 13.37 -0.41
CA MET A 217 -5.04 11.97 -0.24
C MET A 217 -3.60 11.74 -0.70
N ALA A 218 -3.16 12.41 -1.75
CA ALA A 218 -1.76 12.36 -2.19
C ALA A 218 -0.82 12.96 -1.11
N SER A 219 -1.21 14.06 -0.46
CA SER A 219 -0.49 14.62 0.71
C SER A 219 -0.47 13.68 1.93
N MET A 220 -1.47 12.81 2.08
CA MET A 220 -1.44 11.75 3.08
C MET A 220 -0.36 10.70 2.74
N VAL A 221 -0.26 10.29 1.47
CA VAL A 221 0.77 9.36 1.00
C VAL A 221 2.17 9.95 1.20
N THR A 222 2.39 11.24 0.94
CA THR A 222 3.70 11.88 1.17
C THR A 222 4.08 11.91 2.65
N SER A 223 3.11 12.12 3.56
CA SER A 223 3.30 12.07 5.01
C SER A 223 3.66 10.67 5.49
N LEU A 224 2.93 9.65 5.03
CA LEU A 224 3.23 8.25 5.34
C LEU A 224 4.57 7.79 4.78
N ALA A 225 4.92 8.24 3.57
CA ALA A 225 6.22 7.97 2.97
C ALA A 225 7.35 8.51 3.85
N MET A 226 7.24 9.74 4.36
CA MET A 226 8.21 10.32 5.29
C MET A 226 8.35 9.49 6.57
N LEU A 227 7.24 9.12 7.22
CA LEU A 227 7.27 8.28 8.42
C LEU A 227 7.97 6.93 8.16
N PHE A 228 7.66 6.30 7.03
CA PHE A 228 8.26 5.03 6.63
C PHE A 228 9.76 5.15 6.30
N GLY A 229 10.16 6.24 5.64
CA GLY A 229 11.54 6.47 5.21
C GLY A 229 12.48 6.91 6.33
N VAL A 230 11.97 7.65 7.33
CA VAL A 230 12.81 8.29 8.36
C VAL A 230 12.80 7.55 9.69
N LEU A 231 11.67 6.94 10.08
CA LEU A 231 11.56 6.30 11.40
C LEU A 231 12.11 4.87 11.42
N HIS A 232 12.55 4.45 12.61
CA HIS A 232 13.02 3.09 12.91
C HIS A 232 12.26 2.43 14.08
N THR A 233 11.06 2.92 14.38
CA THR A 233 10.17 2.41 15.44
C THR A 233 9.02 1.58 14.85
N ALA A 234 8.08 1.12 15.69
CA ALA A 234 6.88 0.40 15.23
C ALA A 234 6.06 1.20 14.20
N VAL A 235 6.06 2.53 14.30
CA VAL A 235 5.39 3.46 13.38
C VAL A 235 5.88 3.29 11.94
N LYS A 236 7.13 2.87 11.73
CA LYS A 236 7.66 2.55 10.39
C LYS A 236 6.85 1.45 9.73
N PHE A 237 6.60 0.36 10.45
CA PHE A 237 5.85 -0.78 9.95
C PHE A 237 4.37 -0.44 9.80
N GLU A 238 3.77 0.29 10.75
CA GLU A 238 2.40 0.78 10.60
C GLU A 238 2.23 1.64 9.34
N SER A 239 3.21 2.51 9.05
CA SER A 239 3.26 3.32 7.85
C SER A 239 3.41 2.48 6.58
N LEU A 240 4.25 1.43 6.60
CA LEU A 240 4.38 0.47 5.52
C LEU A 240 3.03 -0.19 5.19
N HIS A 241 2.32 -0.71 6.20
CA HIS A 241 1.02 -1.35 6.02
C HIS A 241 -0.05 -0.38 5.50
N MET A 242 -0.06 0.87 6.00
CA MET A 242 -0.96 1.92 5.52
C MET A 242 -0.67 2.30 4.05
N LEU A 243 0.59 2.45 3.67
CA LEU A 243 0.99 2.72 2.29
C LEU A 243 0.59 1.57 1.36
N ALA A 244 0.88 0.33 1.72
CA ALA A 244 0.50 -0.84 0.93
C ALA A 244 -1.03 -0.91 0.76
N THR A 245 -1.80 -0.59 1.80
CA THR A 245 -3.27 -0.55 1.74
C THR A 245 -3.79 0.51 0.77
N LEU A 246 -3.25 1.73 0.82
CA LEU A 246 -3.66 2.83 -0.06
C LEU A 246 -3.29 2.58 -1.53
N LEU A 247 -2.09 2.04 -1.76
CA LEU A 247 -1.51 1.99 -3.11
C LEU A 247 -1.84 0.71 -3.88
N SER A 248 -2.22 -0.39 -3.21
CA SER A 248 -2.54 -1.68 -3.84
C SER A 248 -3.87 -1.71 -4.62
N GLN A 249 -4.66 -0.65 -4.56
CA GLN A 249 -5.90 -0.55 -5.34
C GLN A 249 -5.58 -0.33 -6.82
N LYS A 250 -5.88 -1.32 -7.67
CA LYS A 250 -5.64 -1.25 -9.11
C LYS A 250 -6.49 -0.13 -9.75
N GLU A 251 -5.88 0.66 -10.63
CA GLU A 251 -6.56 1.69 -11.44
C GLU A 251 -7.34 2.74 -10.61
N SER A 252 -6.78 3.12 -9.46
CA SER A 252 -7.38 4.14 -8.59
C SER A 252 -7.15 5.56 -9.13
N PRO A 253 -8.13 6.48 -9.04
CA PRO A 253 -7.92 7.91 -9.32
C PRO A 253 -6.78 8.54 -8.50
N LEU A 254 -6.46 7.95 -7.35
CA LEU A 254 -5.30 8.33 -6.53
C LEU A 254 -3.97 8.12 -7.28
N HIS A 255 -3.86 7.10 -8.12
CA HIS A 255 -2.65 6.84 -8.89
C HIS A 255 -2.35 7.96 -9.87
N ASP A 256 -3.37 8.51 -10.54
CA ASP A 256 -3.22 9.64 -11.45
C ASP A 256 -2.82 10.91 -10.71
N ALA A 257 -3.41 11.16 -9.55
CA ALA A 257 -3.01 12.28 -8.68
C ALA A 257 -1.53 12.14 -8.26
N LEU A 258 -1.10 10.95 -7.84
CA LEU A 258 0.30 10.67 -7.47
C LEU A 258 1.27 10.83 -8.64
N ARG A 259 0.90 10.40 -9.85
CA ARG A 259 1.71 10.60 -11.08
C ARG A 259 1.90 12.07 -11.40
N SER A 260 0.86 12.89 -11.17
CA SER A 260 0.89 14.33 -11.42
C SER A 260 1.69 15.12 -10.37
N MET A 261 2.06 14.50 -9.24
CA MET A 261 2.77 15.20 -8.17
C MET A 261 4.21 15.58 -8.58
N PRO A 262 4.60 16.85 -8.42
CA PRO A 262 5.91 17.33 -8.88
C PRO A 262 7.09 16.93 -7.97
N SER A 263 6.82 16.48 -6.74
CA SER A 263 7.88 16.18 -5.76
C SER A 263 8.39 14.74 -5.88
N THR A 264 9.72 14.58 -5.99
CA THR A 264 10.39 13.27 -5.93
C THR A 264 10.67 12.78 -4.51
N ILE A 265 10.40 13.61 -3.49
CA ILE A 265 10.79 13.34 -2.09
C ILE A 265 10.05 12.12 -1.53
N TRP A 266 8.75 11.97 -1.82
CA TRP A 266 8.01 10.82 -1.32
C TRP A 266 8.46 9.51 -1.97
N LYS A 267 8.81 9.55 -3.27
CA LYS A 267 9.38 8.41 -4.01
C LYS A 267 10.69 7.94 -3.36
N SER A 268 11.55 8.88 -2.99
CA SER A 268 12.83 8.59 -2.35
C SER A 268 12.68 8.10 -0.91
N HIS A 269 11.72 8.64 -0.14
CA HIS A 269 11.43 8.13 1.20
C HIS A 269 10.88 6.69 1.17
N ILE A 270 9.97 6.36 0.24
CA ILE A 270 9.49 4.99 0.07
C ILE A 270 10.64 4.06 -0.28
N ARG A 271 11.49 4.46 -1.23
CA ARG A 271 12.70 3.70 -1.58
C ARG A 271 13.61 3.46 -0.38
N GLY A 272 13.89 4.50 0.40
CA GLY A 272 14.70 4.42 1.63
C GLY A 272 14.09 3.46 2.66
N GLY A 273 12.79 3.55 2.90
CA GLY A 273 12.09 2.65 3.82
C GLY A 273 12.12 1.19 3.36
N ILE A 274 11.94 0.92 2.05
CA ILE A 274 12.05 -0.45 1.49
C ILE A 274 13.47 -0.97 1.68
N ILE A 275 14.49 -0.15 1.36
CA ILE A 275 15.90 -0.49 1.58
C ILE A 275 16.11 -0.92 3.04
N ASP A 276 15.67 -0.12 3.99
CA ASP A 276 15.86 -0.39 5.41
C ASP A 276 15.21 -1.71 5.82
N VAL A 277 13.97 -1.97 5.40
CA VAL A 277 13.25 -3.20 5.76
C VAL A 277 13.92 -4.43 5.16
N LEU A 278 14.33 -4.38 3.89
CA LEU A 278 14.90 -5.52 3.19
C LEU A 278 16.33 -5.86 3.66
N GLN A 279 17.15 -4.85 3.99
CA GLN A 279 18.51 -5.07 4.49
C GLN A 279 18.56 -5.55 5.94
N ASN A 280 17.60 -5.14 6.76
CA ASN A 280 17.59 -5.46 8.18
C ASN A 280 17.01 -6.85 8.47
N ARG A 281 17.28 -7.33 9.68
CA ARG A 281 16.74 -8.59 10.21
C ARG A 281 15.32 -8.36 10.73
N VAL A 282 14.39 -8.19 9.80
CA VAL A 282 12.96 -8.09 10.07
C VAL A 282 12.27 -9.42 9.77
N VAL A 283 11.14 -9.69 10.43
CA VAL A 283 10.28 -10.84 10.14
C VAL A 283 9.80 -10.85 8.68
N SER A 284 9.61 -12.04 8.11
CA SER A 284 9.28 -12.22 6.67
C SER A 284 8.00 -11.49 6.25
N SER A 285 7.01 -11.36 7.12
CA SER A 285 5.77 -10.63 6.81
C SER A 285 6.02 -9.18 6.42
N GLU A 286 6.93 -8.48 7.11
CA GLU A 286 7.25 -7.08 6.81
C GLU A 286 8.08 -6.96 5.53
N LYS A 287 8.96 -7.93 5.25
CA LYS A 287 9.71 -7.98 3.99
C LYS A 287 8.77 -8.15 2.80
N LEU A 288 7.80 -9.05 2.92
CA LEU A 288 6.79 -9.25 1.91
C LEU A 288 5.94 -7.98 1.67
N GLN A 289 5.58 -7.26 2.74
CA GLN A 289 4.87 -5.98 2.60
C GLN A 289 5.72 -4.91 1.92
N ALA A 290 7.03 -4.85 2.21
CA ALA A 290 7.94 -3.96 1.50
C ALA A 290 8.06 -4.32 0.01
N LEU A 291 8.02 -5.60 -0.34
CA LEU A 291 8.01 -6.06 -1.74
C LEU A 291 6.68 -5.75 -2.44
N LEU A 292 5.54 -5.90 -1.75
CA LEU A 292 4.24 -5.44 -2.25
C LEU A 292 4.27 -3.92 -2.51
N LEU A 293 4.82 -3.14 -1.59
CA LEU A 293 4.95 -1.70 -1.78
C LEU A 293 5.84 -1.37 -2.98
N ALA A 294 6.92 -2.12 -3.21
CA ALA A 294 7.76 -1.97 -4.41
C ALA A 294 6.97 -2.27 -5.71
N GLU A 295 6.16 -3.33 -5.71
CA GLU A 295 5.27 -3.67 -6.83
C GLU A 295 4.27 -2.54 -7.12
N CYS A 296 3.63 -2.01 -6.07
CA CYS A 296 2.68 -0.90 -6.19
C CYS A 296 3.36 0.35 -6.77
N MET A 297 4.57 0.67 -6.31
CA MET A 297 5.34 1.80 -6.82
C MET A 297 5.65 1.66 -8.30
N MET A 298 6.10 0.49 -8.75
CA MET A 298 6.35 0.23 -10.18
C MET A 298 5.04 0.25 -10.99
N SER A 299 3.91 -0.16 -10.41
CA SER A 299 2.60 -0.08 -11.07
C SER A 299 2.12 1.36 -11.26
N ILE A 300 2.43 2.25 -10.31
CA ILE A 300 1.99 3.64 -10.35
C ILE A 300 2.92 4.46 -11.23
N LEU A 301 4.23 4.33 -11.04
CA LEU A 301 5.23 5.21 -11.65
C LEU A 301 5.87 4.65 -12.93
N GLY A 302 5.63 3.37 -13.23
CA GLY A 302 6.28 2.66 -14.31
C GLY A 302 7.50 1.87 -13.85
N GLU A 303 7.95 0.97 -14.72
CA GLU A 303 9.00 0.00 -14.41
C GLU A 303 10.36 0.66 -14.14
N ASN A 304 10.62 1.80 -14.75
CA ASN A 304 11.85 2.57 -14.59
C ASN A 304 12.04 3.14 -13.18
N TRP A 305 11.00 3.21 -12.35
CA TRP A 305 11.14 3.71 -10.97
C TRP A 305 12.20 2.97 -10.16
N LEU A 306 12.33 1.65 -10.37
CA LEU A 306 13.32 0.82 -9.68
C LEU A 306 14.77 1.18 -10.09
N SER A 307 14.94 1.63 -11.35
CA SER A 307 16.22 2.00 -11.95
C SER A 307 16.52 3.51 -11.90
N GLU A 308 15.58 4.36 -11.50
CA GLU A 308 15.79 5.81 -11.41
C GLU A 308 16.75 6.21 -10.28
N ASP A 309 17.71 7.09 -10.55
CA ASP A 309 18.59 7.65 -9.51
C ASP A 309 17.87 8.72 -8.68
N HIS A 310 17.35 8.30 -7.52
CA HIS A 310 16.73 9.18 -6.56
C HIS A 310 17.80 9.69 -5.58
N LYS A 311 18.54 10.73 -5.97
CA LYS A 311 19.46 11.40 -5.04
C LYS A 311 18.65 12.09 -3.94
N ILE A 312 18.64 11.52 -2.75
CA ILE A 312 18.31 12.27 -1.54
C ILE A 312 19.51 13.19 -1.29
N LEU A 313 19.28 14.51 -1.26
CA LEU A 313 20.29 15.47 -0.82
C LEU A 313 20.80 15.01 0.57
N ASP A 314 22.12 14.85 0.69
CA ASP A 314 22.89 14.63 1.93
C ASP A 314 23.19 13.21 2.48
N ASN A 315 22.79 12.10 1.85
CA ASN A 315 23.23 10.78 2.37
C ASN A 315 24.50 10.25 1.69
N LYS A 316 25.67 10.45 2.31
CA LYS A 316 26.97 9.88 1.86
C LYS A 316 26.99 8.34 1.84
N ASN A 317 26.00 7.68 2.45
CA ASN A 317 25.84 6.22 2.49
C ASN A 317 24.67 5.71 1.63
N ALA A 318 24.15 6.52 0.71
CA ALA A 318 23.05 6.11 -0.16
C ALA A 318 23.41 4.84 -0.96
N ILE A 319 22.52 3.85 -0.91
CA ILE A 319 22.64 2.63 -1.71
C ILE A 319 22.56 3.01 -3.19
N SER A 320 23.49 2.51 -4.00
CA SER A 320 23.44 2.73 -5.44
C SER A 320 22.20 2.09 -6.06
N VAL A 321 21.75 2.63 -7.20
CA VAL A 321 20.62 2.06 -7.94
C VAL A 321 20.81 0.57 -8.19
N ASP A 322 22.00 0.17 -8.65
CA ASP A 322 22.36 -1.23 -8.85
C ASP A 322 22.07 -2.13 -7.64
N LYS A 323 22.51 -1.69 -6.46
CA LYS A 323 22.35 -2.46 -5.23
C LYS A 323 20.88 -2.54 -4.81
N PHE A 324 20.10 -1.50 -5.06
CA PHE A 324 18.67 -1.50 -4.75
C PHE A 324 17.89 -2.48 -5.63
N VAL A 325 18.13 -2.46 -6.94
CA VAL A 325 17.54 -3.42 -7.89
C VAL A 325 17.83 -4.85 -7.48
N LEU A 326 19.10 -5.14 -7.17
CA LEU A 326 19.51 -6.47 -6.71
C LEU A 326 18.88 -6.83 -5.37
N LEU A 327 18.80 -5.89 -4.41
CA LEU A 327 18.18 -6.14 -3.11
C LEU A 327 16.72 -6.55 -3.24
N VAL A 328 15.95 -5.84 -4.07
CA VAL A 328 14.53 -6.14 -4.32
C VAL A 328 14.38 -7.51 -4.98
N LEU A 329 15.13 -7.78 -6.07
CA LEU A 329 15.08 -9.08 -6.76
C LEU A 329 15.46 -10.24 -5.83
N GLN A 330 16.57 -10.12 -5.11
CA GLN A 330 17.06 -11.20 -4.26
C GLN A 330 16.10 -11.48 -3.09
N SER A 331 15.50 -10.42 -2.53
CA SER A 331 14.49 -10.58 -1.48
C SER A 331 13.22 -11.23 -2.03
N ALA A 332 12.75 -10.80 -3.20
CA ALA A 332 11.59 -11.40 -3.86
C ALA A 332 11.82 -12.88 -4.19
N ARG A 333 13.00 -13.24 -4.71
CA ARG A 333 13.37 -14.64 -5.00
C ARG A 333 13.32 -15.54 -3.77
N VAL A 334 13.82 -15.07 -2.63
CA VAL A 334 13.77 -15.82 -1.37
C VAL A 334 12.32 -16.08 -0.95
N GLU A 335 11.47 -15.04 -0.98
CA GLU A 335 10.06 -15.18 -0.60
C GLU A 335 9.27 -16.04 -1.60
N VAL A 336 9.57 -15.96 -2.91
CA VAL A 336 9.00 -16.87 -3.93
C VAL A 336 9.37 -18.33 -3.60
N ALA A 337 10.64 -18.61 -3.31
CA ALA A 337 11.09 -19.95 -2.97
C ALA A 337 10.38 -20.50 -1.73
N VAL A 338 10.21 -19.67 -0.69
CA VAL A 338 9.50 -20.05 0.53
C VAL A 338 8.02 -20.33 0.25
N LEU A 339 7.33 -19.41 -0.43
CA LEU A 339 5.90 -19.56 -0.72
C LEU A 339 5.59 -20.74 -1.64
N LEU A 340 6.43 -20.99 -2.66
CA LEU A 340 6.26 -22.16 -3.54
C LEU A 340 6.42 -23.46 -2.76
N ASN A 341 7.44 -23.57 -1.91
CA ASN A 341 7.64 -24.75 -1.06
C ASN A 341 6.48 -24.94 -0.08
N GLU A 342 6.01 -23.87 0.56
CA GLU A 342 4.88 -23.94 1.49
C GLU A 342 3.57 -24.32 0.78
N LEU A 343 3.34 -23.82 -0.43
CA LEU A 343 2.17 -24.18 -1.24
C LEU A 343 2.23 -25.63 -1.72
N ALA A 344 3.39 -26.08 -2.22
CA ALA A 344 3.61 -27.46 -2.62
C ALA A 344 3.36 -28.43 -1.45
N PHE A 345 3.98 -28.16 -0.29
CA PHE A 345 3.75 -28.94 0.92
C PHE A 345 2.28 -28.98 1.31
N SER A 346 1.61 -27.81 1.33
CA SER A 346 0.22 -27.70 1.77
C SER A 346 -0.74 -28.42 0.81
N LYS A 347 -0.47 -28.39 -0.50
CA LYS A 347 -1.32 -29.00 -1.52
C LYS A 347 -1.09 -30.50 -1.72
N TYR A 348 0.16 -30.93 -1.67
CA TYR A 348 0.55 -32.26 -2.13
C TYR A 348 0.92 -33.21 -0.99
N GLU A 349 1.51 -32.68 0.08
CA GLU A 349 2.05 -33.49 1.18
C GLU A 349 1.19 -33.45 2.45
N SER A 350 0.49 -32.35 2.71
CA SER A 350 -0.30 -32.19 3.93
C SER A 350 -1.59 -33.01 3.86
N SER A 351 -1.92 -33.73 4.95
CA SER A 351 -3.22 -34.38 5.09
C SER A 351 -4.31 -33.31 5.05
N LYS A 352 -5.35 -33.49 4.21
CA LYS A 352 -6.47 -32.55 3.93
C LYS A 352 -7.24 -31.99 5.15
N SER A 353 -6.86 -32.32 6.38
CA SER A 353 -7.53 -31.95 7.63
C SER A 353 -6.82 -30.87 8.47
N SER A 354 -5.65 -30.34 8.06
CA SER A 354 -4.82 -29.50 8.97
C SER A 354 -4.71 -28.01 8.66
N GLN A 355 -5.15 -27.51 7.50
CA GLN A 355 -5.05 -26.08 7.16
C GLN A 355 -6.40 -25.51 6.70
N THR A 356 -6.68 -24.27 7.10
CA THR A 356 -7.86 -23.51 6.66
C THR A 356 -7.63 -22.97 5.24
N ASP A 357 -8.64 -23.09 4.37
CA ASP A 357 -8.57 -22.61 2.98
C ASP A 357 -8.08 -21.15 2.87
N ASP A 358 -8.41 -20.31 3.85
CA ASP A 358 -7.96 -18.90 3.93
C ASP A 358 -6.43 -18.74 3.95
N ALA A 359 -5.70 -19.64 4.60
CA ALA A 359 -4.24 -19.56 4.69
C ALA A 359 -3.58 -19.88 3.33
N ILE A 360 -4.16 -20.80 2.57
CA ILE A 360 -3.70 -21.14 1.22
C ILE A 360 -3.98 -19.98 0.27
N ILE A 361 -5.20 -19.41 0.33
CA ILE A 361 -5.59 -18.25 -0.49
C ILE A 361 -4.66 -17.06 -0.23
N GLN A 362 -4.33 -16.79 1.03
CA GLN A 362 -3.40 -15.72 1.37
C GLN A 362 -2.00 -15.95 0.77
N LYS A 363 -1.48 -17.18 0.83
CA LYS A 363 -0.19 -17.52 0.22
C LYS A 363 -0.22 -17.39 -1.30
N GLN A 364 -1.29 -17.83 -1.96
CA GLN A 364 -1.47 -17.67 -3.40
C GLN A 364 -1.49 -16.19 -3.80
N ARG A 365 -2.22 -15.34 -3.05
CA ARG A 365 -2.25 -13.90 -3.27
C ARG A 365 -0.86 -13.26 -3.13
N ASN A 366 -0.13 -13.63 -2.09
CA ASN A 366 1.23 -13.14 -1.86
C ASN A 366 2.18 -13.56 -2.98
N LEU A 367 2.08 -14.81 -3.44
CA LEU A 367 2.87 -15.31 -4.56
C LEU A 367 2.54 -14.56 -5.86
N ALA A 368 1.26 -14.29 -6.14
CA ALA A 368 0.84 -13.55 -7.32
C ALA A 368 1.42 -12.12 -7.33
N ILE A 369 1.47 -11.45 -6.18
CA ILE A 369 2.12 -10.13 -6.04
C ILE A 369 3.60 -10.23 -6.36
N LEU A 370 4.31 -11.23 -5.82
CA LEU A 370 5.73 -11.42 -6.10
C LEU A 370 5.98 -11.73 -7.57
N PHE A 371 5.18 -12.59 -8.20
CA PHE A 371 5.29 -12.81 -9.64
C PHE A 371 5.06 -11.53 -10.44
N SER A 372 4.07 -10.72 -10.06
CA SER A 372 3.83 -9.43 -10.70
C SER A 372 5.01 -8.45 -10.54
N LEU A 373 5.71 -8.47 -9.39
CA LEU A 373 6.95 -7.74 -9.20
C LEU A 373 8.07 -8.24 -10.11
N ILE A 374 8.24 -9.56 -10.23
CA ILE A 374 9.26 -10.16 -11.10
C ILE A 374 8.95 -9.86 -12.57
N GLU A 375 7.70 -9.93 -13.03
CA GLU A 375 7.29 -9.55 -14.39
C GLU A 375 7.71 -8.11 -14.72
N ARG A 376 7.51 -7.17 -13.78
CA ARG A 376 7.93 -5.78 -13.98
C ARG A 376 9.46 -5.63 -13.99
N ILE A 377 10.19 -6.43 -13.23
CA ILE A 377 11.66 -6.46 -13.30
C ILE A 377 12.14 -7.02 -14.66
N ILE A 378 11.46 -8.04 -15.19
CA ILE A 378 11.74 -8.59 -16.53
C ILE A 378 11.55 -7.49 -17.58
N LYS A 379 10.40 -6.81 -17.55
CA LYS A 379 10.09 -5.71 -18.48
C LYS A 379 11.10 -4.56 -18.39
N MET A 380 11.45 -4.13 -17.16
CA MET A 380 12.47 -3.09 -16.94
C MET A 380 13.80 -3.41 -17.63
N ILE A 381 14.22 -4.69 -17.63
CA ILE A 381 15.50 -5.11 -18.22
C ILE A 381 15.40 -5.28 -19.73
N SER A 382 14.26 -5.75 -20.24
CA SER A 382 13.99 -5.80 -21.67
C SER A 382 14.06 -4.38 -22.26
N ASP A 383 13.40 -3.41 -21.63
CA ASP A 383 13.42 -2.00 -22.04
C ASP A 383 14.82 -1.38 -21.95
N ALA A 384 15.63 -1.76 -20.95
CA ALA A 384 17.02 -1.30 -20.84
C ALA A 384 17.96 -1.86 -21.93
N SER A 385 17.54 -2.92 -22.63
CA SER A 385 18.33 -3.62 -23.65
C SER A 385 17.94 -3.23 -25.08
N SER A 386 16.75 -2.65 -25.28
CA SER A 386 16.17 -2.41 -26.61
C SER A 386 16.68 -1.16 -27.35
N GLY A 387 17.50 -0.31 -26.72
CA GLY A 387 18.30 0.73 -27.40
C GLY A 387 17.53 1.87 -28.10
N GLU A 388 16.20 1.81 -28.16
CA GLU A 388 15.35 2.84 -28.77
C GLU A 388 14.88 3.86 -27.72
N GLY A 389 15.75 4.81 -27.38
CA GLY A 389 15.45 5.93 -26.47
C GLY A 389 16.71 6.69 -26.00
N GLU A 390 16.54 7.86 -25.39
CA GLU A 390 17.64 8.56 -24.70
C GLU A 390 18.34 7.61 -23.70
N PRO A 391 19.66 7.74 -23.47
CA PRO A 391 20.42 6.79 -22.66
C PRO A 391 19.94 6.80 -21.21
N SER A 392 19.04 5.88 -20.87
CA SER A 392 18.43 5.69 -19.55
C SER A 392 19.19 4.67 -18.69
N GLN A 393 20.39 4.23 -19.10
CA GLN A 393 21.17 3.24 -18.36
C GLN A 393 21.77 3.82 -17.08
N THR A 394 20.94 3.87 -16.05
CA THR A 394 21.34 4.10 -14.66
C THR A 394 21.88 2.81 -14.01
N ILE A 395 21.58 1.64 -14.60
CA ILE A 395 22.03 0.32 -14.14
C ILE A 395 23.23 -0.13 -14.97
N CYS A 396 24.29 -0.61 -14.31
CA CYS A 396 25.46 -1.11 -15.02
C CYS A 396 25.25 -2.53 -15.60
N GLU A 397 25.94 -2.84 -16.70
CA GLU A 397 25.86 -4.13 -17.39
C GLU A 397 26.11 -5.33 -16.46
N LYS A 398 27.05 -5.20 -15.51
CA LYS A 398 27.32 -6.22 -14.49
C LYS A 398 26.07 -6.53 -13.66
N THR A 399 25.32 -5.51 -13.27
CA THR A 399 24.07 -5.67 -12.53
C THR A 399 23.01 -6.33 -13.38
N ILE A 400 22.87 -5.95 -14.66
CA ILE A 400 21.94 -6.59 -15.60
C ILE A 400 22.21 -8.09 -15.67
N MET A 401 23.48 -8.50 -15.81
CA MET A 401 23.88 -9.91 -15.82
C MET A 401 23.52 -10.64 -14.52
N GLN A 402 23.71 -9.98 -13.37
CA GLN A 402 23.32 -10.53 -12.07
C GLN A 402 21.80 -10.67 -11.93
N VAL A 403 21.03 -9.73 -12.47
CA VAL A 403 19.57 -9.86 -12.49
C VAL A 403 19.15 -11.01 -13.39
N ILE A 404 19.67 -11.12 -14.62
CA ILE A 404 19.38 -12.25 -15.52
C ILE A 404 19.69 -13.59 -14.85
N THR A 405 20.80 -13.67 -14.11
CA THR A 405 21.14 -14.86 -13.32
C THR A 405 20.09 -15.15 -12.25
N GLY A 406 19.71 -14.14 -11.46
CA GLY A 406 18.67 -14.28 -10.43
C GLY A 406 17.28 -14.63 -11.00
N LEU A 407 16.93 -14.11 -12.17
CA LEU A 407 15.70 -14.44 -12.88
C LEU A 407 15.71 -15.89 -13.36
N ASN A 408 16.80 -16.36 -13.99
CA ASN A 408 16.96 -17.77 -14.37
C ASN A 408 16.79 -18.71 -13.17
N GLU A 409 17.41 -18.38 -12.04
CA GLU A 409 17.27 -19.16 -10.80
C GLU A 409 15.82 -19.16 -10.29
N THR A 410 15.15 -18.01 -10.33
CA THR A 410 13.74 -17.89 -9.90
C THR A 410 12.82 -18.70 -10.81
N ILE A 411 12.97 -18.60 -12.13
CA ILE A 411 12.16 -19.34 -13.10
C ILE A 411 12.43 -20.85 -13.01
N SER A 412 13.66 -21.26 -12.74
CA SER A 412 13.97 -22.67 -12.46
C SER A 412 13.17 -23.21 -11.27
N LEU A 413 13.02 -22.43 -10.19
CA LEU A 413 12.19 -22.81 -9.03
C LEU A 413 10.70 -22.87 -9.37
N VAL A 414 10.20 -21.96 -10.22
CA VAL A 414 8.81 -21.99 -10.70
C VAL A 414 8.57 -23.23 -11.56
N LEU A 415 9.53 -23.61 -12.42
CA LEU A 415 9.45 -24.84 -13.21
C LEU A 415 9.49 -26.08 -12.32
N ASP A 416 10.26 -26.09 -11.23
CA ASP A 416 10.26 -27.19 -10.25
C ASP A 416 8.89 -27.33 -9.58
N PHE A 417 8.25 -26.22 -9.21
CA PHE A 417 6.88 -26.23 -8.70
C PHE A 417 5.86 -26.79 -9.70
N LEU A 418 6.01 -26.46 -10.99
CA LEU A 418 5.17 -27.02 -12.05
C LEU A 418 5.45 -28.52 -12.27
N GLN A 419 6.70 -28.96 -12.12
CA GLN A 419 7.07 -30.37 -12.17
C GLN A 419 6.44 -31.14 -11.00
N ASP A 420 6.46 -30.59 -9.78
CA ASP A 420 5.77 -31.19 -8.63
C ASP A 420 4.26 -31.32 -8.91
N ALA A 421 3.63 -30.29 -9.47
CA ALA A 421 2.21 -30.35 -9.84
C ALA A 421 1.93 -31.45 -10.87
N LYS A 422 2.80 -31.60 -11.88
CA LYS A 422 2.73 -32.67 -12.88
C LYS A 422 2.81 -34.05 -12.25
N ASP A 423 3.78 -34.25 -11.36
CA ASP A 423 4.01 -35.55 -10.71
C ASP A 423 2.85 -35.96 -9.78
N HIS A 424 2.13 -34.98 -9.24
CA HIS A 424 0.92 -35.20 -8.46
C HIS A 424 -0.38 -35.19 -9.29
N GLY A 425 -0.29 -35.02 -10.62
CA GLY A 425 -1.45 -34.98 -11.52
C GLY A 425 -2.34 -33.75 -11.36
N GLN A 426 -1.85 -32.69 -10.71
CA GLN A 426 -2.59 -31.45 -10.48
C GLN A 426 -2.40 -30.51 -11.67
N ARG A 427 -3.47 -30.31 -12.45
CA ARG A 427 -3.46 -29.43 -13.64
C ARG A 427 -4.30 -28.16 -13.52
N LYS A 428 -5.00 -27.97 -12.40
CA LYS A 428 -5.98 -26.88 -12.24
C LYS A 428 -5.67 -26.01 -11.03
N GLY A 429 -5.69 -24.69 -11.22
CA GLY A 429 -5.54 -23.71 -10.14
C GLY A 429 -4.85 -22.42 -10.57
N ASP A 430 -5.28 -21.30 -9.99
CA ASP A 430 -4.79 -19.97 -10.40
C ASP A 430 -3.31 -19.73 -10.07
N ASP A 431 -2.77 -20.41 -9.06
CA ASP A 431 -1.34 -20.37 -8.77
C ASP A 431 -0.49 -21.10 -9.81
N LEU A 432 -1.00 -22.21 -10.37
CA LEU A 432 -0.36 -22.88 -11.51
C LEU A 432 -0.42 -21.99 -12.75
N LEU A 433 -1.57 -21.36 -12.99
CA LEU A 433 -1.72 -20.45 -14.12
C LEU A 433 -0.81 -19.21 -13.98
N ALA A 434 -0.69 -18.65 -12.78
CA ALA A 434 0.24 -17.56 -12.48
C ALA A 434 1.71 -17.99 -12.67
N ALA A 435 2.06 -19.22 -12.29
CA ALA A 435 3.37 -19.81 -12.55
C ALA A 435 3.66 -19.96 -14.06
N VAL A 436 2.69 -20.41 -14.86
CA VAL A 436 2.83 -20.45 -16.32
C VAL A 436 3.00 -19.04 -16.90
N ARG A 437 2.25 -18.06 -16.40
CA ARG A 437 2.33 -16.67 -16.86
C ARG A 437 3.72 -16.06 -16.66
N ILE A 438 4.32 -16.19 -15.48
CA ILE A 438 5.66 -15.66 -15.21
C ILE A 438 6.73 -16.40 -16.04
N VAL A 439 6.59 -17.72 -16.24
CA VAL A 439 7.47 -18.51 -17.12
C VAL A 439 7.36 -18.01 -18.56
N GLY A 440 6.14 -17.85 -19.08
CA GLY A 440 5.88 -17.34 -20.42
C GLY A 440 6.45 -15.93 -20.62
N SER A 441 6.23 -15.04 -19.64
CA SER A 441 6.77 -13.68 -19.66
C SER A 441 8.31 -13.64 -19.69
N TYR A 442 8.99 -14.52 -18.95
CA TYR A 442 10.45 -14.56 -18.98
C TYR A 442 11.00 -15.19 -20.27
N LEU A 443 10.40 -16.29 -20.72
CA LEU A 443 10.83 -16.98 -21.93
C LEU A 443 10.51 -16.21 -23.21
N ALA A 444 9.60 -15.23 -23.16
CA ALA A 444 9.43 -14.24 -24.22
C ALA A 444 10.73 -13.47 -24.47
N GLU A 445 11.48 -13.14 -23.41
CA GLU A 445 12.75 -12.40 -23.52
C GLU A 445 13.96 -13.34 -23.67
N THR A 446 13.88 -14.56 -23.14
CA THR A 446 14.96 -15.55 -23.21
C THR A 446 14.43 -16.94 -23.57
N PRO A 447 14.10 -17.20 -24.86
CA PRO A 447 13.37 -18.42 -25.28
C PRO A 447 14.08 -19.74 -25.02
N TYR A 448 15.40 -19.71 -24.88
CA TYR A 448 16.24 -20.90 -24.65
C TYR A 448 16.69 -21.05 -23.18
N ALA A 449 16.23 -20.17 -22.28
CA ALA A 449 16.47 -20.36 -20.85
C ALA A 449 15.80 -21.64 -20.36
N CYS A 450 16.50 -22.37 -19.48
CA CYS A 450 16.02 -23.63 -18.90
C CYS A 450 15.52 -24.65 -19.94
N GLN A 451 16.09 -24.66 -21.16
CA GLN A 451 15.57 -25.40 -22.33
C GLN A 451 15.21 -26.86 -22.05
N GLU A 452 16.04 -27.59 -21.29
CA GLU A 452 15.79 -28.98 -20.92
C GLU A 452 14.50 -29.12 -20.10
N LYS A 453 14.39 -28.41 -18.96
CA LYS A 453 13.20 -28.44 -18.10
C LYS A 453 11.96 -27.96 -18.85
N THR A 454 12.05 -26.83 -19.55
CA THR A 454 10.94 -26.26 -20.32
C THR A 454 10.46 -27.24 -21.39
N GLY A 455 11.38 -27.90 -22.11
CA GLY A 455 11.04 -28.89 -23.11
C GLY A 455 10.28 -30.09 -22.54
N HIS A 456 10.70 -30.60 -21.38
CA HIS A 456 10.04 -31.73 -20.70
C HIS A 456 8.68 -31.37 -20.06
N LEU A 457 8.48 -30.11 -19.72
CA LEU A 457 7.25 -29.61 -19.09
C LEU A 457 6.26 -29.01 -20.08
N LEU A 458 6.65 -28.73 -21.33
CA LEU A 458 5.85 -27.96 -22.27
C LEU A 458 4.43 -28.54 -22.51
N GLU A 459 4.33 -29.86 -22.68
CA GLU A 459 3.04 -30.55 -22.82
C GLU A 459 2.17 -30.37 -21.57
N PHE A 460 2.76 -30.49 -20.38
CA PHE A 460 2.04 -30.29 -19.13
C PHE A 460 1.60 -28.83 -18.96
N ILE A 461 2.46 -27.87 -19.25
CA ILE A 461 2.15 -26.43 -19.23
C ILE A 461 0.93 -26.13 -20.09
N PHE A 462 0.84 -26.72 -21.29
CA PHE A 462 -0.30 -26.56 -22.20
C PHE A 462 -1.58 -27.23 -21.71
N SER A 463 -1.51 -28.09 -20.70
CA SER A 463 -2.67 -28.74 -20.09
C SER A 463 -3.18 -28.01 -18.84
N ILE A 464 -2.47 -26.98 -18.37
CA ILE A 464 -2.81 -26.25 -17.15
C ILE A 464 -4.00 -25.33 -17.41
N GLU A 465 -4.96 -25.37 -16.47
CA GLU A 465 -6.18 -24.57 -16.48
C GLU A 465 -6.24 -23.68 -15.22
N GLY A 466 -6.66 -22.42 -15.38
CA GLY A 466 -7.11 -21.59 -14.26
C GLY A 466 -8.29 -22.24 -13.52
N GLN A 467 -8.56 -21.76 -12.29
CA GLN A 467 -9.59 -22.34 -11.43
C GLN A 467 -10.98 -22.30 -12.09
N ASP A 468 -11.29 -21.22 -12.80
CA ASP A 468 -12.56 -21.01 -13.49
C ASP A 468 -12.51 -21.33 -14.99
N GLU A 469 -11.36 -21.75 -15.52
CA GLU A 469 -11.24 -22.12 -16.93
C GLU A 469 -11.86 -23.50 -17.22
N SER A 470 -12.55 -23.60 -18.36
CA SER A 470 -13.09 -24.85 -18.90
C SER A 470 -12.12 -25.60 -19.82
N SER A 471 -11.03 -24.94 -20.21
CA SER A 471 -10.04 -25.40 -21.18
C SER A 471 -8.75 -24.61 -20.96
N PRO A 472 -7.55 -25.15 -21.27
CA PRO A 472 -6.27 -24.51 -21.03
C PRO A 472 -6.00 -23.39 -22.04
N PHE A 473 -6.73 -22.28 -21.94
CA PHE A 473 -6.65 -21.18 -22.90
C PHE A 473 -5.56 -20.20 -22.48
N TYR A 474 -5.58 -19.73 -21.23
CA TYR A 474 -4.62 -18.74 -20.76
C TYR A 474 -3.19 -19.29 -20.71
N SER A 475 -3.01 -20.56 -20.35
CA SER A 475 -1.69 -21.20 -20.34
C SER A 475 -1.04 -21.19 -21.74
N VAL A 476 -1.79 -21.56 -22.78
CA VAL A 476 -1.32 -21.48 -24.17
C VAL A 476 -1.06 -20.04 -24.58
N ARG A 477 -1.98 -19.12 -24.27
CA ARG A 477 -1.87 -17.70 -24.60
C ARG A 477 -0.61 -17.06 -24.01
N PHE A 478 -0.27 -17.34 -22.76
CA PHE A 478 0.93 -16.80 -22.11
C PHE A 478 2.23 -17.34 -22.72
N MET A 479 2.20 -18.49 -23.37
CA MET A 479 3.38 -19.07 -24.02
C MET A 479 3.58 -18.59 -25.47
N LEU A 480 2.57 -17.98 -26.10
CA LEU A 480 2.63 -17.53 -27.50
C LEU A 480 3.87 -16.69 -27.85
N PRO A 481 4.31 -15.71 -27.03
CA PRO A 481 5.51 -14.92 -27.32
C PRO A 481 6.79 -15.76 -27.45
N MET A 482 6.93 -16.79 -26.63
CA MET A 482 8.06 -17.73 -26.71
C MET A 482 7.91 -18.66 -27.91
N LEU A 483 6.70 -19.18 -28.15
CA LEU A 483 6.41 -20.12 -29.23
C LEU A 483 6.69 -19.52 -30.61
N SER A 484 6.29 -18.27 -30.84
CA SER A 484 6.55 -17.59 -32.12
C SER A 484 8.05 -17.51 -32.43
N GLN A 485 8.88 -17.34 -31.40
CA GLN A 485 10.33 -17.27 -31.52
C GLN A 485 10.98 -18.65 -31.73
N ILE A 486 10.65 -19.65 -30.90
CA ILE A 486 11.31 -20.96 -31.01
C ILE A 486 10.91 -21.69 -32.31
N THR A 487 9.69 -21.46 -32.80
CA THR A 487 9.18 -22.08 -34.04
C THR A 487 9.80 -21.50 -35.31
N THR A 488 10.59 -20.43 -35.23
CA THR A 488 11.43 -20.00 -36.37
C THR A 488 12.43 -21.10 -36.78
N THR A 489 12.78 -21.99 -35.86
CA THR A 489 13.69 -23.12 -36.08
C THR A 489 12.93 -24.42 -36.31
N ALA A 490 13.50 -25.32 -37.13
CA ALA A 490 12.93 -26.64 -37.35
C ALA A 490 12.84 -27.46 -36.05
N ASP A 491 13.74 -27.24 -35.10
CA ASP A 491 13.80 -27.96 -33.82
C ASP A 491 12.65 -27.54 -32.92
N GLY A 492 12.41 -26.23 -32.79
CA GLY A 492 11.26 -25.72 -32.04
C GLY A 492 9.93 -26.17 -32.64
N CYS A 493 9.80 -26.19 -33.98
CA CYS A 493 8.64 -26.79 -34.63
C CYS A 493 8.47 -28.27 -34.30
N ARG A 494 9.54 -29.07 -34.35
CA ARG A 494 9.48 -30.51 -34.02
C ARG A 494 9.01 -30.73 -32.59
N THR A 495 9.54 -29.96 -31.64
CA THR A 495 9.10 -30.02 -30.24
C THR A 495 7.61 -29.79 -30.13
N LEU A 496 7.08 -28.70 -30.70
CA LEU A 496 5.66 -28.36 -30.62
C LEU A 496 4.75 -29.38 -31.33
N VAL A 497 5.21 -29.95 -32.44
CA VAL A 497 4.47 -30.98 -33.19
C VAL A 497 4.43 -32.32 -32.45
N SER A 498 5.49 -32.67 -31.72
CA SER A 498 5.65 -33.99 -31.09
C SER A 498 4.54 -34.37 -30.11
N PHE A 499 3.96 -33.39 -29.41
CA PHE A 499 2.84 -33.57 -28.48
C PHE A 499 1.53 -32.95 -28.99
N GLY A 500 1.49 -32.49 -30.25
CA GLY A 500 0.30 -31.88 -30.84
C GLY A 500 -0.02 -30.46 -30.35
N GLY A 501 0.94 -29.74 -29.76
CA GLY A 501 0.72 -28.39 -29.22
C GLY A 501 0.28 -27.34 -30.25
N TYR A 502 0.57 -27.56 -31.54
CA TYR A 502 0.03 -26.72 -32.62
C TYR A 502 -1.51 -26.73 -32.67
N LYS A 503 -2.16 -27.81 -32.24
CA LYS A 503 -3.63 -27.89 -32.15
C LYS A 503 -4.14 -26.97 -31.06
N ALA A 504 -3.46 -26.97 -29.90
CA ALA A 504 -3.78 -26.07 -28.80
C ALA A 504 -3.60 -24.59 -29.19
N VAL A 505 -2.56 -24.25 -29.97
CA VAL A 505 -2.39 -22.89 -30.52
C VAL A 505 -3.53 -22.53 -31.47
N ILE A 506 -3.96 -23.46 -32.33
CA ILE A 506 -5.11 -23.25 -33.22
C ILE A 506 -6.41 -23.04 -32.43
N ASP A 507 -6.71 -23.90 -31.45
CA ASP A 507 -7.91 -23.77 -30.63
C ASP A 507 -7.87 -22.46 -29.81
N CYS A 508 -6.70 -22.05 -29.33
CA CYS A 508 -6.49 -20.75 -28.69
C CYS A 508 -6.81 -19.59 -29.64
N LEU A 509 -6.33 -19.63 -30.89
CA LEU A 509 -6.61 -18.59 -31.88
C LEU A 509 -8.10 -18.54 -32.24
N ILE A 510 -8.75 -19.68 -32.41
CA ILE A 510 -10.20 -19.75 -32.63
C ILE A 510 -10.94 -19.06 -31.48
N LYS A 511 -10.62 -19.41 -30.23
CA LYS A 511 -11.26 -18.79 -29.05
C LYS A 511 -11.02 -17.28 -28.96
N MET A 512 -9.81 -16.80 -29.27
CA MET A 512 -9.56 -15.35 -29.36
C MET A 512 -10.42 -14.66 -30.43
N THR A 513 -10.74 -15.34 -31.54
CA THR A 513 -11.62 -14.77 -32.57
C THR A 513 -13.10 -14.75 -32.20
N GLU A 514 -13.55 -15.59 -31.27
CA GLU A 514 -14.94 -15.65 -30.79
C GLU A 514 -15.24 -14.58 -29.70
N GLU A 515 -14.23 -14.14 -28.95
CA GLU A 515 -14.33 -13.14 -27.87
C GLU A 515 -14.41 -11.69 -28.40
N ASN A 516 -15.45 -11.36 -29.18
CA ASN A 516 -15.76 -10.04 -29.80
C ASN A 516 -15.04 -8.80 -29.19
N GLY A 517 -14.07 -8.25 -29.94
CA GLY A 517 -13.89 -6.82 -30.24
C GLY A 517 -13.52 -5.78 -29.17
N MET A 518 -13.67 -6.04 -27.86
CA MET A 518 -13.45 -4.99 -26.84
C MET A 518 -12.29 -5.27 -25.86
N MET A 519 -11.71 -6.47 -25.87
CA MET A 519 -10.64 -6.88 -24.95
C MET A 519 -9.56 -7.78 -25.62
N ILE A 520 -9.45 -7.75 -26.94
CA ILE A 520 -8.44 -8.53 -27.67
C ILE A 520 -7.12 -7.75 -27.68
N ASP A 521 -6.06 -8.38 -27.18
CA ASP A 521 -4.69 -7.96 -27.48
C ASP A 521 -4.34 -8.52 -28.86
N ASP A 522 -4.41 -7.67 -29.88
CA ASP A 522 -4.08 -8.03 -31.26
C ASP A 522 -2.67 -8.66 -31.36
N GLY A 523 -1.76 -8.28 -30.45
CA GLY A 523 -0.42 -8.87 -30.35
C GLY A 523 -0.45 -10.38 -30.14
N SER A 524 -1.28 -10.87 -29.21
CA SER A 524 -1.48 -12.31 -28.96
C SER A 524 -1.98 -13.05 -30.21
N MET A 525 -2.90 -12.44 -30.98
CA MET A 525 -3.39 -13.04 -32.23
C MET A 525 -2.30 -13.17 -33.29
N PHE A 526 -1.46 -12.13 -33.46
CA PHE A 526 -0.34 -12.16 -34.39
C PHE A 526 0.67 -13.25 -34.01
N LEU A 527 1.02 -13.37 -32.73
CA LEU A 527 1.95 -14.39 -32.25
C LEU A 527 1.44 -15.82 -32.49
N ALA A 528 0.13 -16.05 -32.33
CA ALA A 528 -0.49 -17.33 -32.68
C ALA A 528 -0.44 -17.61 -34.18
N CYS A 529 -0.75 -16.61 -35.02
CA CYS A 529 -0.63 -16.71 -36.48
C CYS A 529 0.82 -17.02 -36.90
N ASP A 530 1.80 -16.29 -36.38
CA ASP A 530 3.23 -16.49 -36.68
C ASP A 530 3.67 -17.91 -36.32
N THR A 531 3.26 -18.40 -35.14
CA THR A 531 3.54 -19.76 -34.70
C THR A 531 2.97 -20.79 -35.69
N ILE A 532 1.72 -20.62 -36.15
CA ILE A 532 1.09 -21.53 -37.13
C ILE A 532 1.77 -21.43 -38.50
N ILE A 533 2.11 -20.22 -38.97
CA ILE A 533 2.79 -19.97 -40.25
C ILE A 533 4.18 -20.61 -40.24
N ASN A 534 4.95 -20.46 -39.16
CA ASN A 534 6.25 -21.06 -38.98
C ASN A 534 6.19 -22.59 -39.10
N ILE A 535 5.22 -23.20 -38.42
CA ILE A 535 4.97 -24.65 -38.47
C ILE A 535 4.63 -25.10 -39.89
N MET A 536 3.76 -24.35 -40.59
CA MET A 536 3.37 -24.66 -41.97
C MET A 536 4.51 -24.49 -42.98
N SER A 537 5.37 -23.49 -42.78
CA SER A 537 6.48 -23.19 -43.68
C SER A 537 7.58 -24.26 -43.61
N ASN A 538 7.75 -24.89 -42.45
CA ASN A 538 8.74 -25.93 -42.20
C ASN A 538 8.23 -27.37 -42.48
N ARG A 539 7.07 -27.54 -43.15
CA ARG A 539 6.46 -28.84 -43.52
C ARG A 539 7.37 -29.82 -44.27
N LYS A 540 8.42 -29.33 -44.93
CA LYS A 540 9.41 -30.19 -45.63
C LYS A 540 10.22 -31.05 -44.65
N ASN A 541 10.34 -30.61 -43.39
CA ASN A 541 11.15 -31.27 -42.37
C ASN A 541 10.32 -32.24 -41.49
N TYR A 542 8.99 -32.20 -41.57
CA TYR A 542 8.07 -33.07 -40.82
C TYR A 542 6.66 -33.04 -41.45
N PRO A 543 6.04 -34.19 -41.78
CA PRO A 543 4.76 -34.21 -42.46
C PRO A 543 3.60 -33.94 -41.48
N ILE A 544 3.08 -32.71 -41.49
CA ILE A 544 1.78 -32.39 -40.86
C ILE A 544 0.69 -32.68 -41.87
N GLN A 545 -0.22 -33.60 -41.54
CA GLN A 545 -1.42 -33.82 -42.32
C GLN A 545 -2.40 -32.67 -42.10
N MET A 546 -3.15 -32.29 -43.14
CA MET A 546 -4.23 -31.30 -43.01
C MET A 546 -5.35 -31.92 -42.18
N GLU A 547 -5.33 -31.64 -40.89
CA GLU A 547 -6.32 -32.11 -39.93
C GLU A 547 -7.56 -31.20 -39.85
N PRO A 548 -8.71 -31.68 -39.33
CA PRO A 548 -9.95 -30.90 -39.21
C PRO A 548 -9.81 -29.57 -38.45
N CYS A 549 -8.83 -29.44 -37.55
CA CYS A 549 -8.58 -28.20 -36.80
C CYS A 549 -8.21 -27.03 -37.73
N PHE A 550 -7.51 -27.27 -38.84
CA PHE A 550 -7.19 -26.22 -39.82
C PHE A 550 -8.43 -25.73 -40.57
N ILE A 551 -9.40 -26.61 -40.81
CA ILE A 551 -10.67 -26.23 -41.44
C ILE A 551 -11.49 -25.37 -40.47
N ARG A 552 -11.56 -25.77 -39.19
CA ARG A 552 -12.20 -24.97 -38.13
C ARG A 552 -11.56 -23.59 -38.00
N LEU A 553 -10.23 -23.51 -38.05
CA LEU A 553 -9.50 -22.24 -38.00
C LEU A 553 -9.89 -21.32 -39.16
N LEU A 554 -9.91 -21.84 -40.39
CA LEU A 554 -10.30 -21.04 -41.56
C LEU A 554 -11.74 -20.52 -41.44
N GLN A 555 -12.66 -21.34 -40.93
CA GLN A 555 -14.05 -20.92 -40.67
C GLN A 555 -14.12 -19.80 -39.63
N ALA A 556 -13.37 -19.92 -38.52
CA ALA A 556 -13.31 -18.90 -37.48
C ALA A 556 -12.75 -17.57 -38.01
N LEU A 557 -11.63 -17.62 -38.75
CA LEU A 557 -11.02 -16.43 -39.34
C LEU A 557 -11.92 -15.74 -40.37
N ILE A 558 -12.66 -16.49 -41.18
CA ILE A 558 -13.65 -15.91 -42.12
C ILE A 558 -14.77 -15.22 -41.35
N THR A 559 -15.29 -15.85 -40.30
CA THR A 559 -16.37 -15.31 -39.48
C THR A 559 -15.93 -14.02 -38.79
N TRP A 560 -14.73 -14.01 -38.22
CA TRP A 560 -14.12 -12.84 -37.60
C TRP A 560 -13.87 -11.70 -38.59
N ALA A 561 -13.34 -12.00 -39.79
CA ALA A 561 -13.13 -10.99 -40.82
C ALA A 561 -14.45 -10.33 -41.27
N VAL A 562 -15.55 -11.10 -41.32
CA VAL A 562 -16.89 -10.59 -41.65
C VAL A 562 -17.45 -9.71 -40.51
N SER A 563 -17.27 -10.10 -39.24
CA SER A 563 -17.74 -9.32 -38.09
C SER A 563 -17.00 -7.98 -37.93
N VAL A 564 -15.70 -7.95 -38.20
CA VAL A 564 -14.89 -6.72 -38.21
C VAL A 564 -15.28 -5.80 -39.38
N ALA A 565 -15.62 -6.36 -40.55
CA ALA A 565 -15.99 -5.57 -41.73
C ALA A 565 -17.41 -4.98 -41.66
N ASN A 566 -18.33 -5.59 -40.91
CA ASN A 566 -19.72 -5.15 -40.78
C ASN A 566 -20.14 -5.02 -39.30
N PRO A 567 -19.70 -3.97 -38.58
CA PRO A 567 -20.00 -3.80 -37.16
C PRO A 567 -21.48 -3.46 -36.84
N CYS A 568 -22.35 -3.29 -37.85
CA CYS A 568 -23.72 -2.79 -37.66
C CYS A 568 -24.83 -3.85 -37.48
N ASP A 569 -24.51 -5.15 -37.50
CA ASP A 569 -25.52 -6.23 -37.43
C ASP A 569 -25.49 -7.07 -36.12
N HIS A 570 -24.90 -6.54 -35.04
CA HIS A 570 -24.95 -7.18 -33.71
C HIS A 570 -25.42 -6.24 -32.59
#